data_AF-A0A7J9Q5M9-F1
#
_entry.id   AF-A0A7J9Q5M9-F1
#
_cell.length_a   1.000
_cell.length_b   1.000
_cell.length_c   1.000
_cell.angle_alpha   90.00
_cell.angle_beta   90.00
_cell.angle_gamma   90.00
#
_symmetry.space_group_name_H-M   'P 1'
#
loop_
_entity.id
_entity.type
_entity.pdbx_description
1 polymer ?
#
loop_
_entity_poly.entity_id
_entity_poly.type
_entity_poly.pdbx_seq_one_letter_code
_entity_poly.pdbx_strand_id
1 'polypeptide(L)'
;MTQSDTVISHRVTAKVDIDALSALMQSYMRKGLDAQLNDLPRVKGAALIFDDTNERMYPMMVRPRFTWHGGEAPTAIKKRKRALKF
;
A
#
# COMPACT_ATOMS: atom_id res chain seq x y z
N MET A 1 -19.55 7.07 6.08
CA MET A 1 -18.53 7.10 7.14
C MET A 1 -18.31 5.65 7.54
N THR A 2 -17.36 4.98 6.89
CA THR A 2 -17.08 3.56 7.18
C THR A 2 -16.13 3.53 8.37
N GLN A 3 -16.57 2.97 9.49
CA GLN A 3 -15.68 2.67 10.61
C GLN A 3 -14.80 1.49 10.20
N SER A 4 -13.49 1.63 10.30
CA SER A 4 -12.53 0.56 10.03
C SER A 4 -11.48 0.62 11.11
N ASP A 5 -11.40 -0.41 11.94
CA ASP A 5 -10.48 -0.44 13.08
C ASP A 5 -9.01 -0.60 12.62
N THR A 6 -8.80 -1.08 11.38
CA THR A 6 -7.48 -1.19 10.76
C THR A 6 -7.52 -0.78 9.30
N VAL A 7 -6.58 0.08 8.89
CA VAL A 7 -6.40 0.51 7.51
C VAL A 7 -5.04 0.08 7.01
N ILE A 8 -4.97 -0.44 5.79
CA ILE A 8 -3.72 -0.77 5.12
C ILE A 8 -3.59 0.09 3.89
N SER A 9 -2.56 0.93 3.84
CA SER A 9 -2.29 1.79 2.68
C SER A 9 -0.91 1.49 2.11
N HIS A 10 -0.87 1.24 0.80
CA HIS A 10 0.38 1.30 0.06
C HIS A 10 0.77 2.77 -0.15
N ARG A 11 1.91 3.02 -0.80
CA ARG A 11 2.26 4.40 -1.16
C ARG A 11 1.15 5.04 -2.01
N VAL A 12 0.59 6.11 -1.46
CA VAL A 12 -0.32 7.03 -2.14
C VAL A 12 0.44 8.32 -2.43
N THR A 13 0.34 8.82 -3.65
CA THR A 13 1.05 10.04 -4.08
C THR A 13 0.13 11.20 -4.41
N ALA A 14 -1.15 10.93 -4.67
CA ALA A 14 -2.12 11.97 -4.97
C ALA A 14 -2.49 12.71 -3.68
N LYS A 15 -2.37 14.03 -3.68
CA LYS A 15 -2.66 14.85 -2.50
C LYS A 15 -4.08 14.65 -1.98
N VAL A 16 -5.07 14.57 -2.88
CA VAL A 16 -6.47 14.35 -2.50
C VAL A 16 -6.67 13.04 -1.72
N ASP A 17 -5.97 11.97 -2.12
CA ASP A 17 -6.07 10.67 -1.47
C ASP A 17 -5.34 10.66 -0.12
N ILE A 18 -4.18 11.35 -0.03
CA ILE A 18 -3.45 11.54 1.23
C ILE A 18 -4.29 12.35 2.21
N ASP A 19 -4.92 13.43 1.76
CA ASP A 19 -5.78 14.29 2.59
C ASP A 19 -7.03 13.52 3.03
N ALA A 20 -7.65 12.73 2.15
CA ALA A 20 -8.79 11.89 2.49
C ALA A 20 -8.42 10.80 3.51
N LEU A 21 -7.28 10.13 3.34
CA LEU A 21 -6.77 9.14 4.28
C LEU A 21 -6.41 9.78 5.63
N SER A 22 -5.82 10.98 5.60
CA SER A 22 -5.53 11.77 6.81
C SER A 22 -6.80 12.24 7.51
N ALA A 23 -7.90 12.51 6.77
CA ALA A 23 -9.17 12.89 7.37
C ALA A 23 -9.90 11.71 8.04
N LEU A 24 -9.69 10.49 7.54
CA LEU A 24 -10.16 9.26 8.18
C LEU A 24 -9.39 8.94 9.46
N MET A 25 -8.11 9.28 9.49
CA MET A 25 -7.23 9.05 10.63
C MET A 25 -7.27 10.26 11.57
N GLN A 26 -7.97 10.16 12.69
CA GLN A 26 -8.07 11.26 13.67
C GLN A 26 -6.70 11.79 14.16
N SER A 27 -6.74 12.91 14.89
CA SER A 27 -5.68 13.87 15.31
C SER A 27 -4.34 13.36 15.89
N TYR A 28 -4.10 12.05 15.96
CA TYR A 28 -2.91 11.44 16.58
C TYR A 28 -1.66 11.42 15.70
N MET A 29 -1.79 11.80 14.43
CA MET A 29 -0.70 11.89 13.45
C MET A 29 0.21 13.11 13.75
N ARG A 30 1.09 12.99 14.76
CA ARG A 30 2.06 14.03 15.13
C ARG A 30 3.07 14.37 14.01
N LYS A 31 3.37 13.39 13.16
CA LYS A 31 4.09 13.56 11.89
C LYS A 31 3.09 13.33 10.77
N GLY A 32 3.08 14.19 9.76
CA GLY A 32 2.16 14.06 8.62
C GLY A 32 2.23 12.69 7.96
N LEU A 33 1.08 12.19 7.50
CA LEU A 33 0.93 10.91 6.81
C LEU A 33 1.84 10.81 5.58
N ASP A 34 2.03 11.94 4.91
CA ASP A 34 2.92 12.12 3.77
C ASP A 34 4.37 11.73 4.09
N ALA A 35 4.90 12.17 5.24
CA ALA A 35 6.25 11.84 5.66
C ALA A 35 6.42 10.32 5.87
N GLN A 36 5.46 9.68 6.55
CA GLN A 36 5.49 8.24 6.79
C GLN A 36 5.40 7.43 5.48
N LEU A 37 4.52 7.83 4.55
CA LEU A 37 4.40 7.19 3.24
C LEU A 37 5.66 7.40 2.39
N ASN A 38 6.36 8.53 2.56
CA ASN A 38 7.62 8.83 1.89
C ASN A 38 8.80 8.01 2.44
N ASP A 39 8.78 7.68 3.73
CA ASP A 39 9.80 6.83 4.38
C ASP A 39 9.71 5.35 3.94
N LEU A 40 8.58 4.91 3.39
CA LEU A 40 8.46 3.55 2.86
C LEU A 40 9.46 3.27 1.72
N PRO A 41 10.04 2.05 1.63
CA PRO A 41 10.87 1.67 0.50
C PRO A 41 10.13 1.75 -0.84
N ARG A 42 10.83 2.13 -1.92
CA ARG A 42 10.27 2.21 -3.28
C ARG A 42 10.11 0.84 -3.95
N VAL A 43 9.47 -0.11 -3.26
CA VAL A 43 9.29 -1.49 -3.72
C VAL A 43 7.83 -1.92 -3.68
N LYS A 44 7.44 -2.86 -4.55
CA LYS A 44 6.08 -3.41 -4.54
C LYS A 44 5.82 -4.15 -3.24
N GLY A 45 4.63 -3.93 -2.67
CA GLY A 45 4.21 -4.53 -1.41
C GLY A 45 4.62 -3.75 -0.16
N ALA A 46 5.41 -2.66 -0.26
CA ALA A 46 5.62 -1.78 0.89
C ALA A 46 4.31 -1.04 1.23
N ALA A 47 3.90 -1.11 2.50
CA ALA A 47 2.65 -0.50 2.99
C ALA A 47 2.77 -0.07 4.45
N LEU A 48 1.83 0.76 4.90
CA LEU A 48 1.61 1.12 6.29
C LEU A 48 0.31 0.49 6.79
N ILE A 49 0.35 -0.08 7.98
CA ILE A 49 -0.82 -0.42 8.79
C ILE A 49 -1.10 0.76 9.70
N PHE A 50 -2.35 1.16 9.75
CA PHE A 50 -2.91 2.06 10.74
C PHE A 50 -3.84 1.25 11.62
N ASP A 51 -3.54 1.22 12.92
CA ASP A 51 -4.35 0.57 13.94
C ASP A 51 -4.97 1.66 14.80
N ASP A 52 -6.28 1.87 14.63
CA ASP A 52 -7.04 2.90 15.34
C ASP A 52 -7.20 2.55 16.82
N THR A 53 -7.32 1.26 17.16
CA THR A 53 -7.48 0.80 18.55
C THR A 53 -6.23 1.04 19.37
N ASN A 54 -5.04 0.83 18.79
CA ASN A 54 -3.77 1.01 19.48
C ASN A 54 -3.09 2.35 19.19
N GLU A 55 -3.71 3.22 18.38
CA GLU A 55 -3.16 4.50 17.91
C GLU A 55 -1.73 4.36 17.35
N ARG A 56 -1.49 3.32 16.55
CA ARG A 56 -0.15 2.96 16.06
C ARG A 56 -0.07 2.78 14.57
N MET A 57 1.13 3.06 14.06
CA MET A 57 1.52 2.86 12.68
C MET A 57 2.62 1.83 12.59
N TYR A 58 2.49 0.89 11.64
CA TYR A 58 3.49 -0.12 11.40
C TYR A 58 3.86 -0.16 9.91
N PRO A 59 5.13 0.04 9.54
CA PRO A 59 5.58 -0.30 8.21
C PRO A 59 5.53 -1.82 8.03
N MET A 60 5.05 -2.27 6.88
CA MET A 60 4.94 -3.68 6.55
C MET A 60 5.34 -3.97 5.10
N MET A 61 5.56 -5.24 4.81
CA MET A 61 5.80 -5.74 3.46
C MET A 61 4.81 -6.85 3.12
N VAL A 62 3.96 -6.61 2.13
CA VAL A 62 3.02 -7.59 1.61
C VAL A 62 3.79 -8.65 0.85
N ARG A 63 3.68 -9.89 1.30
CA ARG A 63 4.25 -11.05 0.60
C ARG A 63 3.62 -11.17 -0.80
N PRO A 64 4.43 -11.38 -1.86
CA PRO A 64 3.90 -11.73 -3.18
C PRO A 64 2.97 -12.95 -3.11
N ARG A 65 1.82 -12.86 -3.78
CA ARG A 65 0.88 -13.98 -3.85
C ARG A 65 1.41 -15.03 -4.83
N PHE A 66 1.59 -16.25 -4.36
CA PHE A 66 1.87 -17.39 -5.23
C PHE A 66 0.57 -17.85 -5.89
N THR A 67 0.37 -17.47 -7.15
CA THR A 67 -0.75 -17.93 -7.98
C THR A 67 -0.24 -18.54 -9.27
N TRP A 68 -1.07 -19.33 -9.94
CA TRP A 68 -0.76 -19.92 -11.25
C TRP A 68 -0.35 -18.87 -12.30
N HIS A 69 -0.90 -17.66 -12.20
CA HIS A 69 -0.57 -16.52 -13.07
C HIS A 69 0.59 -15.66 -12.56
N GLY A 70 1.24 -16.05 -11.45
CA GLY A 70 2.36 -15.33 -10.84
C GLY A 70 2.04 -13.91 -10.37
N GLY A 71 0.75 -13.57 -10.25
CA GLY A 71 0.32 -12.18 -10.03
C GLY A 71 0.62 -11.24 -11.19
N GLU A 72 0.86 -11.74 -12.41
CA GLU A 72 0.97 -10.88 -13.58
C GLU A 72 -0.36 -10.16 -13.83
N ALA A 73 -0.27 -8.87 -14.16
CA ALA A 73 -1.42 -8.12 -14.62
C ALA A 73 -1.94 -8.73 -15.94
N PRO A 74 -3.26 -8.84 -16.13
CA PRO A 74 -3.82 -9.29 -17.40
C PRO A 74 -3.29 -8.39 -18.50
N THR A 75 -2.80 -9.00 -19.58
CA THR A 75 -2.35 -8.25 -20.75
C THR A 75 -3.38 -8.42 -21.86
N ALA A 76 -3.81 -7.30 -22.45
CA ALA A 76 -4.74 -7.33 -23.59
C ALA A 76 -4.08 -7.90 -24.85
N ILE A 77 -2.74 -7.91 -24.90
CA ILE A 77 -1.96 -8.34 -26.06
C ILE A 77 -1.31 -9.68 -25.75
N LYS A 78 -1.49 -10.68 -26.62
CA LYS A 78 -0.79 -11.97 -26.48
C LYS A 78 0.73 -11.75 -26.45
N LYS A 79 1.37 -12.00 -25.30
CA LYS A 79 2.84 -11.99 -25.20
C LYS A 79 3.42 -13.03 -26.17
N ARG A 80 4.38 -12.63 -27.00
CA ARG A 80 5.23 -13.57 -27.73
C ARG A 80 5.99 -14.42 -26.70
N LYS A 81 5.96 -15.75 -26.85
CA LYS A 81 6.75 -16.66 -26.02
C LYS A 81 8.24 -16.29 -26.16
N ARG A 82 8.86 -15.76 -25.10
CA ARG A 82 10.33 -15.70 -25.00
C ARG A 82 10.79 -16.94 -24.26
N ALA A 83 11.84 -17.59 -24.79
CA ALA A 83 12.54 -18.64 -24.07
C ALA A 83 13.04 -18.06 -22.74
N LEU A 84 12.73 -18.75 -21.64
CA LEU A 84 13.21 -18.41 -20.31
C LEU A 84 14.74 -18.39 -20.34
N LYS A 85 15.35 -17.26 -19.97
CA LYS A 85 16.77 -17.22 -19.58
C LYS A 85 16.83 -17.29 -18.07
N PHE A 86 17.50 -18.33 -17.58
CA PHE A 86 17.89 -18.50 -16.19
C PHE A 86 18.98 -17.50 -15.82
#